data_AF-A0A443SP72-F1
#
_entry.id   AF-A0A443SP72-F1
#
_cell.length_a   1.000
_cell.length_b   1.000
_cell.length_c   1.000
_cell.angle_alpha   90.00
_cell.angle_beta   90.00
_cell.angle_gamma   90.00
#
_symmetry.space_group_name_H-M   'P 1'
#
loop_
_entity.id
_entity.type
_entity.pdbx_description
1 polymer ?
#
loop_
_entity_poly.entity_id
_entity_poly.type
_entity_poly.pdbx_seq_one_letter_code
_entity_poly.pdbx_strand_id
1 'polypeptide(L)'
;MSKETLLEKEKQCYSYQIEILKDEKQELEERNYRLQKEFREKSRNFDFLSRDFAKLQEENKFLKECVRVKDQIIEENGCIAVTGERAEKRMVNGDAHCLKGTDTHISETAARILSEMDGESLEDKLRIISREKSELLDEIKQLKHDLEEERQRNKDAILSHQMINGIEMQLNESRSSIDTLRLIFNDITFSTVESSKLIHEYKFRLIEAEQDRNNLQNIIMRLETQLERLKVNAEQSEKLENDLKTEKRKVLRELREAQVRIEDLETSNAHLQKRIDKFKSKCLATINSN
;
A
#
# COMPACT_ATOMS: atom_id res chain seq x y z
N MET A 1 1.01 53.13 -65.15
CA MET A 1 1.89 52.25 -64.35
C MET A 1 2.25 51.06 -65.22
N SER A 2 3.53 50.88 -65.57
CA SER A 2 3.96 49.76 -66.44
C SER A 2 3.75 48.42 -65.72
N LYS A 3 3.41 47.36 -66.45
CA LYS A 3 3.24 46.00 -65.91
C LYS A 3 4.45 45.53 -65.09
N GLU A 4 5.63 46.01 -65.49
CA GLU A 4 6.91 45.78 -64.81
C GLU A 4 6.96 46.40 -63.41
N THR A 5 6.43 47.61 -63.23
CA THR A 5 6.38 48.28 -61.92
C THR A 5 5.40 47.63 -60.94
N LEU A 6 4.37 46.94 -61.45
CA LEU A 6 3.44 46.18 -60.61
C LEU A 6 4.11 44.90 -60.09
N LEU A 7 4.79 44.19 -60.99
CA LEU A 7 5.51 42.96 -60.67
C LEU A 7 6.64 43.18 -59.65
N GLU A 8 7.35 44.31 -59.75
CA GLU A 8 8.40 44.67 -58.80
C GLU A 8 7.84 44.91 -57.39
N LYS A 9 6.67 45.55 -57.28
CA LYS A 9 5.98 45.74 -56.00
C LYS A 9 5.50 44.42 -55.40
N GLU A 10 4.93 43.53 -56.22
CA GLU A 10 4.52 42.20 -55.78
C GLU A 10 5.72 41.39 -55.27
N LYS A 11 6.85 41.40 -56.00
CA LYS A 11 8.10 40.78 -55.54
C LYS A 11 8.57 41.34 -54.21
N GLN A 12 8.53 42.66 -54.03
CA GLN A 12 8.94 43.29 -52.78
C GLN A 12 8.01 42.93 -51.62
N CYS A 13 6.70 42.86 -51.85
CA CYS A 13 5.72 42.38 -50.86
C CYS A 13 5.97 40.92 -50.48
N TYR A 14 6.18 40.03 -51.46
CA TYR A 14 6.48 38.63 -51.18
C TYR A 14 7.82 38.44 -50.48
N SER A 15 8.84 39.22 -50.83
CA SER A 15 10.13 39.19 -50.14
C SER A 15 9.99 39.58 -48.67
N TYR A 16 9.22 40.64 -48.37
CA TYR A 16 8.97 41.04 -46.99
C TYR A 16 8.17 39.98 -46.22
N GLN A 17 7.15 39.40 -46.85
CA GLN A 17 6.38 38.31 -46.26
C GLN A 17 7.26 37.08 -45.94
N ILE A 18 8.21 36.75 -46.82
CA ILE A 18 9.16 35.65 -46.61
C ILE A 18 10.06 35.93 -45.40
N GLU A 19 10.55 37.15 -45.23
CA GLU A 19 11.39 37.50 -44.07
C GLU A 19 10.60 37.41 -42.76
N ILE A 20 9.36 37.92 -42.70
CA ILE A 20 8.50 37.75 -41.51
C ILE A 20 8.29 36.26 -41.19
N LEU A 21 7.99 35.45 -42.20
CA LEU A 21 7.77 34.01 -42.00
C LEU A 21 9.04 33.27 -41.54
N LYS A 22 10.23 33.75 -41.92
CA LYS A 22 11.51 33.22 -41.41
C LYS A 22 11.70 33.55 -39.94
N ASP A 23 11.42 34.79 -39.54
CA ASP A 23 11.52 35.23 -38.14
C ASP A 23 10.52 34.45 -37.26
N GLU A 24 9.26 34.33 -37.70
CA GLU A 24 8.24 33.54 -37.00
C GLU A 24 8.64 32.06 -36.88
N LYS A 25 9.20 31.48 -37.93
CA LYS A 25 9.71 30.10 -37.90
C LYS A 25 10.84 29.96 -36.88
N GLN A 26 11.79 30.90 -36.86
CA GLN A 26 12.89 30.88 -35.89
C GLN A 26 12.37 30.97 -34.45
N GLU A 27 11.43 31.88 -34.17
CA GLU A 27 10.81 31.97 -32.84
C GLU A 27 10.10 30.68 -32.42
N LEU A 28 9.40 30.03 -33.35
CA LEU A 28 8.73 28.76 -33.09
C LEU A 28 9.75 27.63 -32.81
N GLU A 29 10.87 27.60 -33.54
CA GLU A 29 11.95 26.64 -33.30
C GLU A 29 12.58 26.84 -31.92
N GLU A 30 12.81 28.10 -31.51
CA GLU A 30 13.34 28.42 -30.18
C GLU A 30 12.34 28.07 -29.06
N ARG A 31 11.05 28.36 -29.22
CA ARG A 31 10.02 27.94 -28.25
C ARG A 31 9.93 26.43 -28.15
N ASN A 32 10.00 25.71 -29.27
CA ASN A 32 9.96 24.26 -29.28
C ASN A 32 11.17 23.68 -28.54
N TYR A 33 12.37 24.24 -28.76
CA TYR A 33 13.57 23.83 -28.05
C TYR A 33 13.43 24.02 -26.52
N ARG A 34 12.91 25.17 -26.07
CA ARG A 34 12.67 25.43 -24.64
C ARG A 34 11.67 24.44 -24.04
N LEU A 35 10.53 24.23 -24.71
CA LEU A 35 9.52 23.26 -24.28
C LEU A 35 10.07 21.83 -24.19
N GLN A 36 10.90 21.40 -25.15
CA GLN A 36 11.53 20.09 -25.10
C GLN A 36 12.49 19.96 -23.91
N LYS A 37 13.25 21.01 -23.57
CA LYS A 37 14.15 21.00 -22.41
C LYS A 37 13.36 20.90 -21.11
N GLU A 38 12.32 21.72 -20.96
CA GLU A 38 11.43 21.70 -19.78
C GLU A 38 10.71 20.37 -19.63
N PHE A 39 10.24 19.78 -20.73
CA PHE A 39 9.61 18.46 -20.71
C PHE A 39 10.58 17.40 -20.18
N ARG A 40 11.82 17.37 -20.67
CA ARG A 40 12.84 16.42 -20.18
C ARG A 40 13.14 16.59 -18.70
N GLU A 41 13.18 17.82 -18.21
CA GLU A 41 13.39 18.11 -16.79
C GLU A 41 12.20 17.67 -15.93
N LYS A 42 10.98 17.98 -16.36
CA LYS A 42 9.75 17.52 -15.69
C LYS A 42 9.63 16.01 -15.68
N SER A 43 9.96 15.31 -16.77
CA SER A 43 9.97 13.85 -16.81
C SER A 43 10.95 13.26 -15.80
N ARG A 44 12.17 13.80 -15.70
CA ARG A 44 13.15 13.36 -14.68
C ARG A 44 12.61 13.56 -13.27
N ASN A 45 12.03 14.72 -12.98
CA ASN A 45 11.45 15.02 -11.66
C ASN A 45 10.29 14.09 -11.33
N PHE A 46 9.44 13.77 -12.32
CA PHE A 46 8.36 12.81 -12.17
C PHE A 46 8.90 11.42 -11.83
N ASP A 47 9.95 10.95 -12.52
CA ASP A 47 10.57 9.65 -12.24
C ASP A 47 11.16 9.59 -10.82
N PHE A 48 11.80 10.66 -10.35
CA PHE A 48 12.29 10.75 -8.98
C PHE A 48 11.15 10.68 -7.96
N LEU A 49 10.13 11.53 -8.12
CA LEU A 49 9.01 11.60 -7.19
C LEU A 49 8.20 10.30 -7.17
N SER A 50 8.06 9.63 -8.33
CA SER A 50 7.38 8.34 -8.42
C SER A 50 8.11 7.24 -7.64
N ARG A 51 9.45 7.25 -7.61
CA ARG A 51 10.23 6.30 -6.81
C ARG A 51 10.08 6.56 -5.32
N ASP A 52 10.13 7.81 -4.90
CA ASP A 52 9.97 8.18 -3.50
C ASP A 52 8.56 7.88 -2.99
N PHE A 53 7.54 8.14 -3.82
CA PHE A 53 6.18 7.76 -3.51
C PHE A 53 6.03 6.24 -3.33
N ALA A 54 6.67 5.42 -4.18
CA ALA A 54 6.65 3.97 -4.05
C ALA A 54 7.27 3.49 -2.72
N LYS A 55 8.42 4.06 -2.33
CA LYS A 55 9.07 3.75 -1.03
C LYS A 55 8.18 4.12 0.15
N LEU A 56 7.63 5.34 0.15
CA LEU A 56 6.74 5.80 1.20
C LEU A 56 5.48 4.93 1.29
N GLN A 57 4.96 4.45 0.16
CA GLN A 57 3.82 3.54 0.14
C GLN A 57 4.17 2.18 0.79
N GLU A 58 5.36 1.65 0.53
CA GLU A 58 5.85 0.41 1.16
C GLU A 58 6.02 0.58 2.67
N GLU A 59 6.67 1.66 3.11
CA GLU A 59 6.80 2.00 4.53
C GLU A 59 5.44 2.15 5.22
N ASN A 60 4.47 2.79 4.56
CA ASN A 60 3.13 2.96 5.12
C ASN A 60 2.39 1.62 5.26
N LYS A 61 2.55 0.71 4.30
CA LYS A 61 2.01 -0.66 4.39
C LYS A 61 2.64 -1.43 5.55
N PHE A 62 3.96 -1.35 5.68
CA PHE A 62 4.68 -1.98 6.78
C PHE A 62 4.21 -1.47 8.14
N LEU A 63 4.12 -0.15 8.32
CA LEU A 63 3.66 0.46 9.57
C LEU A 63 2.22 0.08 9.91
N LYS A 64 1.32 0.05 8.92
CA LYS A 64 -0.06 -0.41 9.12
C LYS A 64 -0.12 -1.86 9.60
N GLU A 65 0.72 -2.72 9.04
CA GLU A 65 0.79 -4.12 9.45
C GLU A 65 1.35 -4.27 10.87
N CYS A 66 2.40 -3.50 11.23
CA CYS A 66 2.92 -3.48 12.60
C CYS A 66 1.84 -3.05 13.61
N VAL A 67 1.04 -2.04 13.28
CA VAL A 67 -0.07 -1.60 14.13
C VAL A 67 -1.13 -2.69 14.24
N ARG A 68 -1.52 -3.31 13.13
CA ARG A 68 -2.50 -4.41 13.10
C ARG A 68 -2.07 -5.59 13.97
N VAL A 69 -0.81 -6.01 13.87
CA VAL A 69 -0.25 -7.10 14.68
C VAL A 69 -0.24 -6.72 16.16
N LYS A 70 0.16 -5.49 16.50
CA LYS A 70 0.13 -4.98 17.88
C LYS A 70 -1.30 -4.99 18.43
N ASP A 71 -2.27 -4.50 17.68
CA ASP A 71 -3.68 -4.47 18.10
C ASP A 71 -4.26 -5.89 18.25
N GLN A 72 -3.91 -6.82 17.36
CA GLN A 72 -4.27 -8.24 17.48
C GLN A 72 -3.73 -8.87 18.76
N ILE A 73 -2.45 -8.62 19.10
CA ILE A 73 -1.85 -9.12 20.34
C ILE A 73 -2.54 -8.53 21.57
N ILE A 74 -2.99 -7.27 21.51
CA ILE A 74 -3.72 -6.62 22.60
C ILE A 74 -5.10 -7.27 22.80
N GLU A 75 -5.82 -7.56 21.70
CA GLU A 75 -7.11 -8.25 21.73
C GLU A 75 -6.98 -9.69 22.25
N GLU A 76 -6.00 -10.45 21.76
CA GLU A 76 -5.75 -11.84 22.17
C GLU A 76 -5.40 -11.96 23.67
N ASN A 77 -4.78 -10.93 24.25
CA ASN A 77 -4.39 -10.91 25.66
C ASN A 77 -5.44 -10.26 26.59
N GLY A 78 -6.60 -9.85 26.06
CA GLY A 78 -7.68 -9.23 26.86
C GLY A 78 -7.23 -7.97 27.60
N CYS A 79 -6.28 -7.21 27.03
CA CYS A 79 -5.76 -5.99 27.62
C CYS A 79 -6.67 -4.81 27.26
N ILE A 80 -7.39 -4.28 28.24
CA ILE A 80 -8.22 -3.08 28.06
C ILE A 80 -7.34 -1.86 28.30
N ALA A 81 -7.26 -0.95 27.33
CA ALA A 81 -6.62 0.35 27.51
C ALA A 81 -7.46 1.16 28.52
N VAL A 82 -7.01 1.25 29.76
CA VAL A 82 -7.57 2.18 30.73
C VAL A 82 -7.07 3.57 30.35
N THR A 83 -7.79 4.22 29.44
CA THR A 83 -7.60 5.64 29.19
C THR A 83 -7.85 6.38 30.50
N GLY A 84 -6.80 6.99 31.05
CA GLY A 84 -6.95 7.92 32.16
C GLY A 84 -7.91 9.01 31.72
N GLU A 85 -9.11 9.02 32.30
CA GLU A 85 -10.10 10.06 32.10
C GLU A 85 -9.51 11.42 32.50
N ARG A 86 -8.94 12.15 31.54
CA ARG A 86 -8.77 13.59 31.68
C ARG A 86 -8.75 14.33 30.34
N ALA A 87 -9.96 14.79 30.02
CA ALA A 87 -10.27 16.06 29.38
C ALA A 87 -9.89 16.23 27.90
N GLU A 88 -10.94 16.25 27.09
CA GLU A 88 -11.07 17.13 25.93
C GLU A 88 -10.47 18.52 26.20
N LYS A 89 -9.45 18.91 25.42
CA LYS A 89 -9.25 20.30 25.05
C LYS A 89 -8.63 20.40 23.67
N ARG A 90 -9.41 20.99 22.76
CA ARG A 90 -9.01 21.35 21.40
C ARG A 90 -7.85 22.36 21.40
N MET A 91 -6.88 22.07 20.53
CA MET A 91 -5.95 22.94 19.77
C MET A 91 -5.22 24.09 20.48
N VAL A 92 -3.91 24.22 20.21
CA VAL A 92 -3.29 25.22 19.29
C VAL A 92 -1.77 24.94 19.22
N ASN A 93 -1.18 25.18 18.06
CA ASN A 93 0.24 25.07 17.73
C ASN A 93 1.22 25.51 18.83
N GLY A 94 2.34 24.79 18.91
CA GLY A 94 3.57 25.23 19.59
C GLY A 94 4.02 24.30 20.70
N ASP A 95 5.14 23.61 20.45
CA ASP A 95 6.03 22.94 21.41
C ASP A 95 5.47 22.57 22.78
N ALA A 96 5.10 21.30 22.94
CA ALA A 96 4.99 20.68 24.24
C ALA A 96 5.43 19.22 24.13
N HIS A 97 6.52 18.89 24.83
CA HIS A 97 6.95 17.54 25.12
C HIS A 97 5.76 16.74 25.69
N CYS A 98 5.16 15.89 24.86
CA CYS A 98 4.23 14.88 25.31
C CYS A 98 5.03 13.80 26.04
N LEU A 99 5.10 13.91 27.36
CA LEU A 99 5.43 12.78 28.21
C LEU A 99 4.30 11.77 28.04
N LYS A 100 4.49 10.85 27.10
CA LYS A 100 3.62 9.71 26.87
C LYS A 100 3.48 8.98 28.21
N GLY A 101 2.30 9.05 28.80
CA GLY A 101 1.92 8.20 29.90
C GLY A 101 2.20 6.76 29.50
N THR A 102 2.96 6.05 30.31
CA THR A 102 3.14 4.61 30.17
C THR A 102 1.81 3.96 30.51
N ASP A 103 1.00 3.72 29.48
CA ASP A 103 -0.23 2.93 29.59
C ASP A 103 0.15 1.57 30.20
N THR A 104 -0.29 1.36 31.44
CA THR A 104 0.01 0.13 32.17
C THR A 104 -1.10 -0.86 31.84
N HIS A 105 -0.81 -1.82 30.98
CA HIS A 105 -1.78 -2.82 30.57
C HIS A 105 -1.98 -3.85 31.69
N ILE A 106 -3.22 -4.05 32.12
CA ILE A 106 -3.63 -5.07 33.07
C ILE A 106 -4.66 -6.01 32.40
N SER A 107 -4.70 -7.26 32.83
CA SER A 107 -5.72 -8.23 32.38
C SER A 107 -7.12 -7.75 32.78
N GLU A 108 -8.12 -8.02 31.95
CA GLU A 108 -9.55 -7.77 32.25
C GLU A 108 -9.96 -8.31 33.63
N THR A 109 -9.46 -9.49 34.01
CA THR A 109 -9.72 -10.09 35.33
C THR A 109 -9.18 -9.24 36.48
N ALA A 110 -7.97 -8.71 36.33
CA ALA A 110 -7.35 -7.82 37.32
C ALA A 110 -8.08 -6.46 37.39
N ALA A 111 -8.51 -5.93 36.25
CA ALA A 111 -9.28 -4.68 36.20
C ALA A 111 -10.63 -4.81 36.90
N ARG A 112 -11.34 -5.93 36.73
CA ARG A 112 -12.62 -6.20 37.40
C ARG A 112 -12.46 -6.33 38.91
N ILE A 113 -11.49 -7.13 39.37
CA ILE A 113 -11.19 -7.29 40.80
C ILE A 113 -10.85 -5.93 41.43
N LEU A 114 -10.02 -5.12 40.77
CA LEU A 114 -9.68 -3.79 41.27
C LEU A 114 -10.86 -2.81 41.25
N SER A 115 -11.87 -3.01 40.39
CA SER A 115 -13.05 -2.15 40.33
C SER A 115 -14.06 -2.44 41.44
N GLU A 116 -14.10 -3.68 41.91
CA GLU A 116 -15.02 -4.15 42.96
C GLU A 116 -14.52 -3.83 44.39
N MET A 117 -13.26 -3.42 44.53
CA MET A 117 -12.67 -3.12 45.83
C MET A 117 -12.72 -1.63 46.20
N ASP A 118 -13.02 -1.38 47.47
CA ASP A 118 -13.01 -0.04 48.06
C ASP A 118 -11.58 0.52 48.10
N GLY A 119 -11.39 1.76 47.66
CA GLY A 119 -10.09 2.45 47.70
C GLY A 119 -9.95 3.50 46.60
N GLU A 120 -9.36 4.65 46.95
CA GLU A 120 -9.20 5.78 46.02
C GLU A 120 -7.99 5.61 45.10
N SER A 121 -6.96 4.89 45.55
CA SER A 121 -5.74 4.60 44.79
C SER A 121 -5.54 3.09 44.59
N LEU A 122 -4.78 2.73 43.55
CA LEU A 122 -4.36 1.34 43.30
C LEU A 122 -3.59 0.77 44.51
N GLU A 123 -2.80 1.60 45.18
CA GLU A 123 -2.01 1.20 46.34
C GLU A 123 -2.91 0.89 47.55
N ASP A 124 -3.99 1.64 47.76
CA ASP A 124 -4.96 1.37 48.82
C ASP A 124 -5.70 0.06 48.57
N LYS A 125 -6.13 -0.18 47.33
CA LYS A 125 -6.77 -1.43 46.92
C LYS A 125 -5.85 -2.64 47.11
N LEU A 126 -4.58 -2.54 46.71
CA LEU A 126 -3.58 -3.59 46.93
C LEU A 126 -3.32 -3.85 48.42
N ARG A 127 -3.35 -2.81 49.25
CA ARG A 127 -3.21 -2.95 50.71
C ARG A 127 -4.38 -3.71 51.33
N ILE A 128 -5.61 -3.46 50.86
CA ILE A 128 -6.81 -4.19 51.31
C ILE A 128 -6.75 -5.66 50.93
N ILE A 129 -6.41 -5.98 49.67
CA ILE A 129 -6.18 -7.37 49.20
C ILE A 129 -5.15 -8.07 50.09
N SER A 130 -4.04 -7.38 50.39
CA SER A 130 -2.97 -7.97 51.20
C SER A 130 -3.42 -8.26 52.64
N ARG A 131 -4.30 -7.44 53.21
CA ARG A 131 -4.85 -7.63 54.56
C ARG A 131 -5.82 -8.80 54.59
N GLU A 132 -6.80 -8.83 53.68
CA GLU A 132 -7.77 -9.92 53.58
C GLU A 132 -7.10 -11.27 53.32
N LYS A 133 -6.05 -11.28 52.48
CA LYS A 133 -5.22 -12.47 52.27
C LYS A 133 -4.58 -12.97 53.57
N SER A 134 -4.09 -12.07 54.43
CA SER A 134 -3.51 -12.46 55.72
C SER A 134 -4.57 -13.02 56.67
N GLU A 135 -5.73 -12.37 56.76
CA GLU A 135 -6.85 -12.78 57.61
C GLU A 135 -7.38 -14.18 57.20
N LEU A 136 -7.61 -14.40 55.90
CA LEU A 136 -8.01 -15.70 55.37
C LEU A 136 -6.96 -16.80 55.59
N LEU A 137 -5.67 -16.45 55.50
CA LEU A 137 -4.60 -17.41 55.77
C LEU A 137 -4.59 -17.86 57.24
N ASP A 138 -4.91 -16.97 58.17
CA ASP A 138 -4.99 -17.30 59.59
C ASP A 138 -6.27 -18.09 59.91
N GLU A 139 -7.39 -17.78 59.28
CA GLU A 139 -8.62 -18.59 59.35
C GLU A 139 -8.40 -20.01 58.83
N ILE A 140 -7.72 -20.16 57.68
CA ILE A 140 -7.37 -21.47 57.12
C ILE A 140 -6.48 -22.27 58.09
N LYS A 141 -5.55 -21.63 58.80
CA LYS A 141 -4.72 -22.33 59.79
C LYS A 141 -5.56 -22.81 60.97
N GLN A 142 -6.48 -21.97 61.48
CA GLN A 142 -7.35 -22.33 62.58
C GLN A 142 -8.29 -23.48 62.19
N LEU A 143 -8.95 -23.38 61.04
CA LEU A 143 -9.83 -24.45 60.55
C LEU A 143 -9.08 -25.77 60.32
N LYS A 144 -7.82 -25.73 59.88
CA LYS A 144 -6.99 -26.93 59.76
C LYS A 144 -6.66 -27.55 61.12
N HIS A 145 -6.42 -26.71 62.13
CA HIS A 145 -6.18 -27.18 63.49
C HIS A 145 -7.45 -27.83 64.06
N ASP A 146 -8.59 -27.16 63.96
CA ASP A 146 -9.89 -27.65 64.42
C ASP A 146 -10.28 -28.95 63.68
N LEU A 147 -10.02 -29.04 62.38
CA LEU A 147 -10.25 -30.25 61.58
C LEU A 147 -9.36 -31.42 62.02
N GLU A 148 -8.10 -31.18 62.37
CA GLU A 148 -7.21 -32.23 62.86
C GLU A 148 -7.63 -32.70 64.27
N GLU A 149 -8.06 -31.78 65.13
CA GLU A 149 -8.65 -32.13 66.43
C GLU A 149 -9.91 -32.98 66.27
N GLU A 150 -10.83 -32.58 65.39
CA GLU A 150 -12.05 -33.36 65.12
C GLU A 150 -11.74 -34.70 64.46
N ARG A 151 -10.74 -34.78 63.56
CA ARG A 151 -10.26 -36.06 63.03
C ARG A 151 -9.71 -36.97 64.12
N GLN A 152 -9.04 -36.42 65.12
CA GLN A 152 -8.54 -37.18 66.24
C GLN A 152 -9.67 -37.67 67.15
N ARG A 153 -10.66 -36.81 67.47
CA ARG A 153 -11.88 -37.20 68.20
C ARG A 153 -12.71 -38.24 67.46
N ASN A 154 -12.79 -38.14 66.13
CA ASN A 154 -13.55 -39.06 65.28
C ASN A 154 -12.84 -40.42 65.14
N LYS A 155 -11.50 -40.47 65.11
CA LYS A 155 -10.76 -41.75 65.21
C LYS A 155 -11.05 -42.47 66.54
N ASP A 156 -11.11 -41.72 67.64
CA ASP A 156 -11.47 -42.26 68.96
C ASP A 156 -12.94 -42.72 69.01
N ALA A 157 -13.85 -42.04 68.30
CA ALA A 157 -15.26 -42.44 68.16
C ALA A 157 -15.47 -43.66 67.24
N ILE A 158 -14.72 -43.78 66.14
CA ILE A 158 -14.81 -44.90 65.19
C ILE A 158 -14.32 -46.22 65.82
N LEU A 159 -13.29 -46.17 66.68
CA LEU A 159 -12.89 -47.32 67.51
C LEU A 159 -14.04 -47.81 68.43
N SER A 160 -14.98 -46.92 68.77
CA SER A 160 -16.19 -47.25 69.54
C SER A 160 -17.43 -47.57 68.68
N HIS A 161 -17.44 -47.22 67.38
CA HIS A 161 -18.62 -47.35 66.48
C HIS A 161 -18.48 -48.43 65.40
N GLN A 162 -17.31 -49.06 65.22
CA GLN A 162 -17.11 -50.18 64.28
C GLN A 162 -17.91 -51.47 64.60
N MET A 163 -18.79 -51.47 65.60
CA MET A 163 -19.67 -52.60 65.90
C MET A 163 -21.01 -52.62 65.15
N ILE A 164 -21.43 -51.59 64.41
CA ILE A 164 -22.81 -51.54 63.89
C ILE A 164 -22.90 -50.93 62.47
N ASN A 165 -23.14 -51.80 61.46
CA ASN A 165 -23.71 -51.57 60.10
C ASN A 165 -22.82 -51.05 58.94
N GLY A 166 -22.34 -51.96 58.07
CA GLY A 166 -21.46 -51.65 56.92
C GLY A 166 -21.98 -51.90 55.50
N ILE A 167 -23.21 -52.37 55.29
CA ILE A 167 -23.65 -52.88 53.96
C ILE A 167 -24.54 -51.89 53.17
N GLU A 168 -25.39 -51.09 53.84
CA GLU A 168 -26.33 -50.17 53.17
C GLU A 168 -25.65 -48.89 52.63
N MET A 169 -24.56 -48.47 53.28
CA MET A 169 -23.78 -47.28 52.92
C MET A 169 -22.97 -47.48 51.61
N GLN A 170 -22.43 -48.69 51.39
CA GLN A 170 -21.65 -49.03 50.18
C GLN A 170 -22.50 -49.04 48.89
N LEU A 171 -23.77 -49.41 48.99
CA LEU A 171 -24.68 -49.43 47.83
C LEU A 171 -25.10 -48.02 47.39
N ASN A 172 -25.31 -47.09 48.33
CA ASN A 172 -25.63 -45.70 48.01
C ASN A 172 -24.43 -44.94 47.41
N GLU A 173 -23.22 -45.16 47.91
CA GLU A 173 -21.99 -44.60 47.32
C GLU A 173 -21.73 -45.12 45.90
N SER A 174 -21.95 -46.42 45.67
CA SER A 174 -21.80 -47.03 44.35
C SER A 174 -22.82 -46.49 43.34
N ARG A 175 -24.07 -46.26 43.77
CA ARG A 175 -25.12 -45.68 42.93
C ARG A 175 -24.86 -44.21 42.61
N SER A 176 -24.40 -43.43 43.59
CA SER A 176 -23.95 -42.04 43.38
C SER A 176 -22.76 -41.95 42.41
N SER A 177 -21.86 -42.94 42.43
CA SER A 177 -20.70 -43.00 41.51
C SER A 177 -21.11 -43.32 40.07
N ILE A 178 -22.18 -44.09 39.88
CA ILE A 178 -22.73 -44.40 38.55
C ILE A 178 -23.40 -43.16 37.94
N ASP A 179 -24.13 -42.39 38.74
CA ASP A 179 -24.80 -41.17 38.26
C ASP A 179 -23.80 -40.08 37.86
N THR A 180 -22.69 -39.91 38.61
CA THR A 180 -21.61 -38.98 38.24
C THR A 180 -20.89 -39.41 36.97
N LEU A 181 -20.58 -40.69 36.81
CA LEU A 181 -19.98 -41.22 35.57
C LEU A 181 -20.89 -41.01 34.35
N ARG A 182 -22.21 -41.14 34.52
CA ARG A 182 -23.19 -40.91 33.45
C ARG A 182 -23.25 -39.44 33.01
N LEU A 183 -23.18 -38.50 33.96
CA LEU A 183 -23.07 -37.07 33.66
C LEU A 183 -21.79 -36.74 32.88
N ILE A 184 -20.65 -37.23 33.35
CA ILE A 184 -19.35 -37.04 32.67
C ILE A 184 -19.40 -37.61 31.25
N PHE A 185 -19.97 -38.80 31.05
CA PHE A 185 -20.11 -39.40 29.73
C PHE A 185 -21.00 -38.56 28.79
N ASN A 186 -22.12 -38.04 29.30
CA ASN A 186 -23.00 -37.14 28.54
C ASN A 186 -22.30 -35.83 28.16
N ASP A 187 -21.51 -35.24 29.06
CA ASP A 187 -20.77 -34.00 28.77
C ASP A 187 -19.66 -34.24 27.74
N ILE A 188 -18.93 -35.34 27.86
CA ILE A 188 -17.91 -35.75 26.88
C ILE A 188 -18.56 -35.99 25.51
N THR A 189 -19.68 -36.71 25.46
CA THR A 189 -20.38 -36.97 24.19
C THR A 189 -20.93 -35.69 23.56
N PHE A 190 -21.47 -34.77 24.35
CA PHE A 190 -21.90 -33.46 23.85
C PHE A 190 -20.72 -32.64 23.28
N SER A 191 -19.64 -32.51 24.06
CA SER A 191 -18.44 -31.78 23.67
C SER A 191 -17.77 -32.34 22.41
N THR A 192 -17.70 -33.67 22.27
CA THR A 192 -17.15 -34.32 21.08
C THR A 192 -18.01 -34.10 19.84
N VAL A 193 -19.33 -34.07 19.98
CA VAL A 193 -20.26 -33.77 18.88
C VAL A 193 -20.15 -32.30 18.46
N GLU A 194 -20.10 -31.36 19.40
CA GLU A 194 -19.90 -29.93 19.07
C GLU A 194 -18.55 -29.68 18.41
N SER A 195 -17.48 -30.25 18.95
CA SER A 195 -16.14 -30.20 18.35
C SER A 195 -16.15 -30.75 16.92
N SER A 196 -16.88 -31.85 16.69
CA SER A 196 -17.02 -32.42 15.35
C SER A 196 -17.75 -31.47 14.40
N LYS A 197 -18.81 -30.76 14.82
CA LYS A 197 -19.51 -29.76 13.99
C LYS A 197 -18.59 -28.62 13.58
N LEU A 198 -17.87 -28.04 14.55
CA LEU A 198 -16.88 -26.99 14.31
C LEU A 198 -15.82 -27.43 13.29
N ILE A 199 -15.29 -28.66 13.42
CA ILE A 199 -14.33 -29.22 12.47
C ILE A 199 -14.90 -29.27 11.05
N HIS A 200 -16.17 -29.68 10.88
CA HIS A 200 -16.79 -29.74 9.55
C HIS A 200 -17.01 -28.33 8.97
N GLU A 201 -17.40 -27.37 9.79
CA GLU A 201 -17.56 -25.98 9.35
C GLU A 201 -16.23 -25.38 8.89
N TYR A 202 -15.15 -25.56 9.67
CA TYR A 202 -13.82 -25.08 9.28
C TYR A 202 -13.30 -25.78 8.02
N LYS A 203 -13.56 -27.08 7.85
CA LYS A 203 -13.22 -27.79 6.60
C LYS A 203 -13.97 -27.21 5.40
N PHE A 204 -15.25 -26.90 5.54
CA PHE A 204 -16.03 -26.30 4.46
C PHE A 204 -15.49 -24.91 4.08
N ARG A 205 -15.26 -24.04 5.07
CA ARG A 205 -14.67 -22.72 4.86
C ARG A 205 -13.28 -22.80 4.21
N LEU A 206 -12.47 -23.79 4.60
CA LEU A 206 -11.16 -24.02 3.99
C LEU A 206 -11.28 -24.37 2.51
N ILE A 207 -12.19 -25.27 2.15
CA ILE A 207 -12.41 -25.67 0.75
C ILE A 207 -12.87 -24.47 -0.11
N GLU A 208 -13.78 -23.66 0.42
CA GLU A 208 -14.26 -22.44 -0.25
C GLU A 208 -13.12 -21.45 -0.47
N ALA A 209 -12.32 -21.19 0.57
CA ALA A 209 -11.14 -20.33 0.48
C ALA A 209 -10.08 -20.89 -0.49
N GLU A 210 -9.89 -22.21 -0.55
CA GLU A 210 -8.98 -22.87 -1.50
C GLU A 210 -9.46 -22.72 -2.95
N GLN A 211 -10.78 -22.82 -3.18
CA GLN A 211 -11.38 -22.60 -4.49
C GLN A 211 -11.20 -21.15 -4.95
N ASP A 212 -11.45 -20.17 -4.07
CA ASP A 212 -11.24 -18.76 -4.36
C ASP A 212 -9.76 -18.44 -4.61
N ARG A 213 -8.85 -19.01 -3.81
CA ARG A 213 -7.40 -18.91 -4.03
C ARG A 213 -7.01 -19.40 -5.43
N ASN A 214 -7.55 -20.54 -5.87
CA ASN A 214 -7.28 -21.09 -7.20
C ASN A 214 -7.87 -20.19 -8.32
N ASN A 215 -9.06 -19.63 -8.12
CA ASN A 215 -9.68 -18.70 -9.07
C ASN A 215 -8.83 -17.43 -9.24
N LEU A 216 -8.39 -16.83 -8.14
CA LEU A 216 -7.53 -15.65 -8.15
C LEU A 216 -6.18 -15.95 -8.81
N GLN A 217 -5.57 -17.10 -8.54
CA GLN A 217 -4.33 -17.52 -9.22
C GLN A 217 -4.50 -17.62 -10.74
N ASN A 218 -5.62 -18.17 -11.22
CA ASN A 218 -5.91 -18.23 -12.65
C ASN A 218 -6.09 -16.85 -13.29
N ILE A 219 -6.71 -15.90 -12.58
CA ILE A 219 -6.87 -14.51 -13.03
C ILE A 219 -5.50 -13.83 -13.11
N ILE A 220 -4.67 -13.98 -12.07
CA ILE A 220 -3.29 -13.44 -12.03
C ILE A 220 -2.50 -13.93 -13.24
N MET A 221 -2.48 -15.24 -13.49
CA MET A 221 -1.72 -15.83 -14.61
C MET A 221 -2.17 -15.28 -15.98
N ARG A 222 -3.48 -15.03 -16.16
CA ARG A 222 -3.99 -14.40 -17.39
C ARG A 222 -3.55 -12.94 -17.50
N LEU A 223 -3.61 -12.18 -16.42
CA LEU A 223 -3.18 -10.79 -16.38
C LEU A 223 -1.67 -10.65 -16.62
N GLU A 224 -0.85 -11.52 -16.03
CA GLU A 224 0.60 -11.58 -16.27
C GLU A 224 0.92 -11.83 -17.75
N THR A 225 0.21 -12.78 -18.37
CA THR A 225 0.37 -13.05 -19.80
C THR A 225 -0.01 -11.84 -20.67
N GLN A 226 -1.07 -11.11 -20.31
CA GLN A 226 -1.47 -9.89 -21.02
C GLN A 226 -0.45 -8.76 -20.83
N LEU A 227 0.06 -8.60 -19.60
CA LEU A 227 1.08 -7.60 -19.27
C LEU A 227 2.35 -7.82 -20.09
N GLU A 228 2.81 -9.06 -20.20
CA GLU A 228 4.01 -9.40 -20.97
C GLU A 228 3.83 -9.06 -22.45
N ARG A 229 2.66 -9.37 -23.04
CA ARG A 229 2.35 -9.00 -24.44
C ARG A 229 2.32 -7.49 -24.65
N LEU A 230 1.70 -6.76 -23.74
CA LEU A 230 1.62 -5.29 -23.83
C LEU A 230 3.00 -4.65 -23.70
N LYS A 231 3.86 -5.20 -22.83
CA LYS A 231 5.24 -4.76 -22.66
C LYS A 231 6.05 -4.95 -23.95
N VAL A 232 6.00 -6.15 -24.54
CA VAL A 232 6.68 -6.42 -25.82
C VAL A 232 6.15 -5.50 -26.93
N ASN A 233 4.83 -5.26 -27.01
CA ASN A 233 4.26 -4.34 -28.00
C ASN A 233 4.74 -2.89 -27.79
N ALA A 234 4.86 -2.44 -26.53
CA ALA A 234 5.36 -1.11 -26.22
C ALA A 234 6.83 -0.95 -26.63
N GLU A 235 7.68 -1.93 -26.31
CA GLU A 235 9.09 -1.96 -26.72
C GLU A 235 9.25 -1.95 -28.25
N GLN A 236 8.41 -2.72 -28.96
CA GLN A 236 8.39 -2.72 -30.44
C GLN A 236 7.95 -1.36 -31.00
N SER A 237 6.92 -0.73 -30.41
CA SER A 237 6.45 0.59 -30.82
C SER A 237 7.52 1.67 -30.60
N GLU A 238 8.23 1.64 -29.47
CA GLU A 238 9.31 2.58 -29.18
C GLU A 238 10.46 2.42 -30.18
N LYS A 239 10.82 1.17 -30.50
CA LYS A 239 11.83 0.89 -31.54
C LYS A 239 11.42 1.48 -32.89
N LEU A 240 10.18 1.24 -33.34
CA LEU A 240 9.68 1.79 -34.60
C LEU A 240 9.66 3.32 -34.60
N GLU A 241 9.30 3.96 -33.49
CA GLU A 241 9.33 5.43 -33.38
C GLU A 241 10.76 5.97 -33.53
N ASN A 242 11.74 5.31 -32.92
CA ASN A 242 13.14 5.69 -33.02
C ASN A 242 13.67 5.53 -34.45
N ASP A 243 13.31 4.46 -35.15
CA ASP A 243 13.66 4.23 -36.55
C ASP A 243 13.01 5.29 -37.47
N LEU A 244 11.75 5.66 -37.24
CA LEU A 244 11.09 6.74 -37.99
C LEU A 244 11.74 8.11 -37.72
N LYS A 245 12.21 8.36 -36.49
CA LYS A 245 12.96 9.59 -36.17
C LYS A 245 14.30 9.66 -36.90
N THR A 246 15.02 8.54 -37.01
CA THR A 246 16.31 8.50 -37.71
C THR A 246 16.10 8.68 -39.22
N GLU A 247 15.12 7.99 -39.82
CA GLU A 247 14.77 8.16 -41.24
C GLU A 247 14.29 9.58 -41.55
N LYS A 248 13.45 10.18 -40.69
CA LYS A 248 13.04 11.59 -40.85
C LYS A 248 14.26 12.52 -40.90
N ARG A 249 15.25 12.33 -40.03
CA ARG A 249 16.47 13.15 -40.03
C ARG A 249 17.33 12.91 -41.27
N LYS A 250 17.33 11.70 -41.82
CA LYS A 250 18.04 11.36 -43.05
C LYS A 250 17.38 12.05 -44.25
N VAL A 251 16.08 11.89 -44.43
CA VAL A 251 15.32 12.52 -45.52
C VAL A 251 15.40 14.05 -45.46
N LEU A 252 15.37 14.65 -44.25
CA LEU A 252 15.54 16.10 -44.12
C LEU A 252 16.95 16.59 -44.53
N ARG A 253 18.00 15.78 -44.34
CA ARG A 253 19.34 16.10 -44.83
C ARG A 253 19.39 16.00 -46.35
N GLU A 254 18.88 14.91 -46.91
CA GLU A 254 18.80 14.71 -48.37
C GLU A 254 17.99 15.82 -49.05
N LEU A 255 16.89 16.27 -48.43
CA LEU A 255 16.09 17.39 -48.92
C LEU A 255 16.90 18.69 -48.96
N ARG A 256 17.65 19.00 -47.91
CA ARG A 256 18.50 20.21 -47.86
C ARG A 256 19.60 20.15 -48.91
N GLU A 257 20.25 19.00 -49.08
CA GLU A 257 21.27 18.79 -50.10
C GLU A 257 20.70 18.98 -51.51
N ALA A 258 19.50 18.45 -51.77
CA ALA A 258 18.80 18.65 -53.03
C ALA A 258 18.41 20.11 -53.27
N GLN A 259 17.98 20.84 -52.22
CA GLN A 259 17.67 22.27 -52.30
C GLN A 259 18.92 23.10 -52.66
N VAL A 260 20.03 22.86 -51.98
CA VAL A 260 21.32 23.53 -52.31
C VAL A 260 21.71 23.23 -53.76
N ARG A 261 21.55 21.98 -54.21
CA ARG A 261 21.84 21.59 -55.59
C ARG A 261 20.95 22.32 -56.61
N ILE A 262 19.68 22.57 -56.29
CA ILE A 262 18.77 23.35 -57.13
C ILE A 262 19.26 24.80 -57.20
N GLU A 263 19.59 25.42 -56.08
CA GLU A 263 20.10 26.81 -56.03
C GLU A 263 21.39 26.97 -56.88
N ASP A 264 22.33 26.02 -56.76
CA ASP A 264 23.55 25.98 -57.58
C ASP A 264 23.25 25.88 -59.09
N LEU A 265 22.27 25.04 -59.46
CA LEU A 265 21.86 24.88 -60.85
C LEU A 265 21.11 26.11 -61.37
N GLU A 266 20.26 26.73 -60.57
CA GLU A 266 19.54 27.95 -60.91
C GLU A 266 20.50 29.12 -61.16
N THR A 267 21.50 29.30 -60.30
CA THR A 267 22.54 30.33 -60.49
C THR A 267 23.36 30.07 -61.76
N SER A 268 23.82 28.83 -61.97
CA SER A 268 24.52 28.42 -63.20
C SER A 268 23.69 28.66 -64.46
N ASN A 269 22.41 28.28 -64.42
CA ASN A 269 21.49 28.47 -65.53
C ASN A 269 21.26 29.96 -65.83
N ALA A 270 21.10 30.79 -64.80
CA ALA A 270 21.00 32.24 -64.95
C ALA A 270 22.26 32.85 -65.60
N HIS A 271 23.46 32.36 -65.25
CA HIS A 271 24.71 32.78 -65.90
C HIS A 271 24.77 32.37 -67.38
N LEU A 272 24.37 31.14 -67.70
CA LEU A 272 24.31 30.65 -69.08
C LEU A 272 23.30 31.43 -69.91
N GLN A 273 22.11 31.70 -69.36
CA GLN A 273 21.09 32.50 -70.00
C GLN A 273 21.61 33.89 -70.35
N LYS A 274 22.25 34.59 -69.41
CA LYS A 274 22.89 35.90 -69.67
C LYS A 274 23.94 35.84 -70.79
N ARG A 275 24.72 34.75 -70.88
CA ARG A 275 25.70 34.57 -71.98
C ARG A 275 25.00 34.39 -73.32
N ILE A 276 23.95 33.56 -73.36
CA ILE A 276 23.13 33.35 -74.56
C ILE A 276 22.54 34.68 -75.05
N ASP A 277 21.97 35.48 -74.14
CA ASP A 277 21.36 36.76 -74.50
C ASP A 277 22.38 37.77 -75.06
N LYS A 278 23.60 37.79 -74.51
CA LYS A 278 24.72 38.57 -75.07
C LYS A 278 25.10 38.11 -76.47
N PHE A 279 25.20 36.81 -76.71
CA PHE A 279 25.49 36.26 -78.04
C PHE A 279 24.38 36.60 -79.03
N LYS A 280 23.11 36.42 -78.65
CA LYS A 280 21.94 36.79 -79.48
C LYS A 280 21.98 38.28 -79.85
N SER A 281 22.25 39.14 -78.88
CA SER A 281 22.34 40.59 -79.11
C SER A 281 23.47 40.95 -80.09
N LYS A 282 24.64 40.32 -79.94
CA LYS A 282 25.76 40.49 -80.89
C LYS A 282 25.40 40.04 -82.30
N CYS A 283 24.80 38.85 -82.44
CA CYS A 283 24.38 38.35 -83.75
C CYS A 283 23.35 39.27 -84.41
N LEU A 284 22.34 39.72 -83.66
CA LEU A 284 21.33 40.67 -84.17
C LEU A 284 21.97 41.99 -84.60
N ALA A 285 22.92 42.52 -83.83
CA ALA A 285 23.64 43.73 -84.19
C ALA A 285 24.42 43.54 -85.51
N THR A 286 25.13 42.42 -85.68
CA THR A 286 25.85 42.10 -86.92
C THR A 286 24.92 41.94 -88.13
N ILE A 287 23.75 41.33 -87.94
CA ILE A 287 22.75 41.17 -89.02
C ILE A 287 22.20 42.54 -89.45
N ASN A 288 21.90 43.43 -88.50
CA ASN A 288 21.32 44.74 -88.79
C ASN A 288 22.34 45.76 -89.33
N SER A 289 23.64 45.47 -89.24
CA SER A 289 24.72 46.33 -89.75
C SER A 289 25.18 45.99 -91.17
N ASN A 290 24.60 44.95 -91.80
CA ASN A 290 24.81 44.57 -93.19
C ASN A 290 23.54 44.85 -94.01
#